data_AF-A0A7R9RQ01-F1
#
_entry.id   AF-A0A7R9RQ01-F1
#
_cell.length_a   1.000
_cell.length_b   1.000
_cell.length_c   1.000
_cell.angle_alpha   90.00
_cell.angle_beta   90.00
_cell.angle_gamma   90.00
#
_symmetry.space_group_name_H-M   'P 1'
#
loop_
_entity.id
_entity.type
_entity.pdbx_description
1 polymer ?
#
loop_
_entity_poly.entity_id
_entity_poly.type
_entity_poly.pdbx_seq_one_letter_code
_entity_poly.pdbx_strand_id
1 'polypeptide(L)'
;IVVEDKAVEGRTGEYLHDWDKAKPVEGHLRPEDALHMLQLYEAKLSKLREDRDNVVKAKEALELQETGGSTLGEDRLTVAFEELQDLKGVWGELSKTWEQIDELKEKPWLSVQPRKLRQQLDGLLNQLKDLPARLRQYSSYEYVKKLLQGYIKVNMTIVELKSDALKERHWKQLMKELRVSWVLSDLSLGQVWDIDLLRNEEIVKGIILVAQGEMALEEFLKQVRESWQTYQLDLVNYQNKCKLIRGWDDLFNKVKEHINSVAAMKLSPYYKVFEEEALTWEEKLNRINALFDVWIDVQRRWVYLEG
;
A
#
# COMPACT_ATOMS: atom_id res chain seq x y z
N ILE A 1 -17.38 51.96 -31.31
CA ILE A 1 -18.54 51.23 -30.73
C ILE A 1 -18.98 50.06 -31.61
N VAL A 2 -19.61 50.19 -32.79
CA VAL A 2 -19.99 49.01 -33.60
C VAL A 2 -18.80 48.12 -34.04
N VAL A 3 -17.66 48.72 -34.41
CA VAL A 3 -16.42 47.99 -34.74
C VAL A 3 -15.80 47.32 -33.50
N GLU A 4 -15.90 47.99 -32.37
CA GLU A 4 -15.33 47.56 -31.09
C GLU A 4 -16.14 46.39 -30.50
N ASP A 5 -17.46 46.45 -30.61
CA ASP A 5 -18.38 45.36 -30.31
C ASP A 5 -18.06 44.08 -31.08
N LYS A 6 -17.89 44.16 -32.41
CA LYS A 6 -17.45 43.03 -33.22
C LYS A 6 -16.09 42.48 -32.80
N ALA A 7 -15.17 43.34 -32.38
CA ALA A 7 -13.85 42.91 -31.90
C ALA A 7 -13.94 42.22 -30.52
N VAL A 8 -14.82 42.66 -29.62
CA VAL A 8 -15.07 42.02 -28.33
C VAL A 8 -15.74 40.66 -28.52
N GLU A 9 -16.72 40.56 -29.41
CA GLU A 9 -17.36 39.28 -29.78
C GLU A 9 -16.36 38.29 -30.39
N GLY A 10 -15.49 38.76 -31.29
CA GLY A 10 -14.44 37.93 -31.90
C GLY A 10 -13.46 37.37 -30.87
N ARG A 11 -12.92 38.25 -30.00
CA ARG A 11 -12.03 37.83 -28.89
C ARG A 11 -12.73 36.86 -27.94
N THR A 12 -14.02 37.08 -27.66
CA THR A 12 -14.82 36.20 -26.80
C THR A 12 -14.99 34.81 -27.43
N GLY A 13 -15.30 34.74 -28.72
CA GLY A 13 -15.44 33.48 -29.45
C GLY A 13 -14.14 32.68 -29.51
N GLU A 14 -13.01 33.33 -29.80
CA GLU A 14 -11.69 32.69 -29.80
C GLU A 14 -11.32 32.15 -28.41
N TYR A 15 -11.61 32.92 -27.37
CA TYR A 15 -11.28 32.54 -26.00
C TYR A 15 -12.15 31.40 -25.47
N LEU A 16 -13.44 31.38 -25.79
CA LEU A 16 -14.33 30.26 -25.45
C LEU A 16 -13.92 28.96 -26.17
N HIS A 17 -13.44 29.07 -27.41
CA HIS A 17 -12.91 27.91 -28.14
C HIS A 17 -11.61 27.38 -27.54
N ASP A 18 -10.75 28.26 -27.02
CA ASP A 18 -9.56 27.86 -26.26
C ASP A 18 -9.95 27.19 -24.93
N TRP A 19 -10.91 27.77 -24.19
CA TRP A 19 -11.46 27.19 -22.96
C TRP A 19 -11.99 25.78 -23.16
N ASP A 20 -12.78 25.53 -24.21
CA ASP A 20 -13.33 24.20 -24.49
C ASP A 20 -12.26 23.16 -24.79
N LYS A 21 -11.10 23.57 -25.31
CA LYS A 21 -10.00 22.67 -25.66
C LYS A 21 -8.98 22.47 -24.53
N ALA A 22 -8.71 23.52 -23.77
CA ALA A 22 -7.59 23.59 -22.84
C ALA A 22 -8.01 23.67 -21.37
N LYS A 23 -9.32 23.60 -21.07
CA LYS A 23 -9.78 23.56 -19.68
C LYS A 23 -9.12 22.40 -18.93
N PRO A 24 -8.59 22.62 -17.71
CA PRO A 24 -7.82 21.63 -16.96
C PRO A 24 -8.76 20.59 -16.33
N VAL A 25 -9.24 19.68 -17.18
CA VAL A 25 -10.07 18.54 -16.79
C VAL A 25 -9.23 17.27 -16.61
N GLU A 26 -8.01 17.25 -17.14
CA GLU A 26 -7.14 16.08 -17.14
C GLU A 26 -6.71 15.71 -15.72
N GLY A 27 -7.09 14.51 -15.27
CA GLY A 27 -6.96 14.16 -13.86
C GLY A 27 -5.54 13.89 -13.35
N HIS A 28 -4.58 13.72 -14.25
CA HIS A 28 -3.17 13.59 -13.89
C HIS A 28 -2.49 14.92 -13.49
N LEU A 29 -3.15 16.07 -13.72
CA LEU A 29 -2.62 17.37 -13.34
C LEU A 29 -2.59 17.50 -11.81
N ARG A 30 -1.57 18.18 -11.30
CA ARG A 30 -1.53 18.54 -9.88
C ARG A 30 -2.53 19.68 -9.61
N PRO A 31 -3.18 19.70 -8.43
CA PRO A 31 -4.12 20.76 -8.07
C PRO A 31 -3.52 22.16 -8.17
N GLU A 32 -2.26 22.34 -7.78
CA GLU A 32 -1.57 23.64 -7.87
C GLU A 32 -1.51 24.17 -9.31
N ASP A 33 -1.09 23.33 -10.25
CA ASP A 33 -1.02 23.67 -11.67
C ASP A 33 -2.41 23.96 -12.25
N ALA A 34 -3.38 23.11 -11.92
CA ALA A 34 -4.76 23.26 -12.38
C ALA A 34 -5.41 24.54 -11.85
N LEU A 35 -5.24 24.84 -10.56
CA LEU A 35 -5.77 26.06 -9.94
C LEU A 35 -5.08 27.32 -10.49
N HIS A 36 -3.78 27.27 -10.73
CA HIS A 36 -3.05 28.36 -11.37
C HIS A 36 -3.56 28.63 -12.79
N MET A 37 -3.75 27.57 -13.60
CA MET A 37 -4.36 27.69 -14.94
C MET A 37 -5.75 28.32 -14.86
N LEU A 38 -6.62 27.84 -13.95
CA LEU A 38 -7.96 28.39 -13.77
C LEU A 38 -7.96 29.85 -13.33
N GLN A 39 -7.00 30.27 -12.52
CA GLN A 39 -6.85 31.67 -12.11
C GLN A 39 -6.47 32.57 -13.30
N LEU A 40 -5.60 32.11 -14.19
CA LEU A 40 -5.29 32.81 -15.44
C LEU A 40 -6.52 32.89 -16.35
N TYR A 41 -7.30 31.80 -16.42
CA TYR A 41 -8.52 31.77 -17.22
C TYR A 41 -9.58 32.76 -16.70
N GLU A 42 -9.74 32.83 -15.38
CA GLU A 42 -10.66 33.73 -14.70
C GLU A 42 -10.32 35.21 -14.95
N ALA A 43 -9.05 35.59 -14.80
CA ALA A 43 -8.62 36.97 -15.00
C ALA A 43 -8.94 37.48 -16.42
N LYS A 44 -8.73 36.61 -17.43
CA LYS A 44 -9.06 36.93 -18.83
C LYS A 44 -10.57 36.93 -19.09
N LEU A 45 -11.34 36.01 -18.52
CA LEU A 45 -12.81 36.00 -18.62
C LEU A 45 -13.43 37.23 -17.97
N SER A 46 -12.97 37.63 -16.79
CA SER A 46 -13.41 38.84 -16.10
C SER A 46 -13.12 40.10 -16.93
N LYS A 47 -11.95 40.18 -17.56
CA LYS A 47 -11.62 41.29 -18.46
C LYS A 47 -12.52 41.34 -19.70
N LEU A 48 -12.79 40.18 -20.31
CA LEU A 48 -13.70 40.10 -21.47
C LEU A 48 -15.13 40.49 -21.08
N ARG A 49 -15.59 40.11 -19.88
CA ARG A 49 -16.88 40.53 -19.33
C ARG A 49 -16.95 42.04 -19.14
N GLU A 50 -15.93 42.64 -18.53
CA GLU A 50 -15.86 44.09 -18.33
C GLU A 50 -15.83 44.87 -19.66
N ASP A 51 -15.02 44.41 -20.63
CA ASP A 51 -14.98 44.97 -21.99
C ASP A 51 -16.38 44.95 -22.63
N ARG A 52 -17.14 43.85 -22.43
CA ARG A 52 -18.50 43.69 -22.96
C ARG A 52 -19.50 44.60 -22.27
N ASP A 53 -19.50 44.63 -20.94
CA ASP A 53 -20.38 45.50 -20.14
C ASP A 53 -20.17 46.99 -20.50
N ASN A 54 -18.93 47.39 -20.77
CA ASN A 54 -18.59 48.73 -21.23
C ASN A 54 -19.15 49.03 -22.63
N VAL A 55 -19.08 48.07 -23.55
CA VAL A 55 -19.66 48.21 -24.91
C VAL A 55 -21.19 48.26 -24.86
N VAL A 56 -21.83 47.46 -24.01
CA VAL A 56 -23.29 47.49 -23.81
C VAL A 56 -23.73 48.86 -23.28
N LYS A 57 -23.12 49.36 -22.21
CA LYS A 57 -23.39 50.71 -21.67
C LYS A 57 -23.17 51.81 -22.71
N ALA A 58 -22.13 51.69 -23.53
CA ALA A 58 -21.85 52.66 -24.59
C ALA A 58 -22.88 52.61 -25.73
N LYS A 59 -23.45 51.43 -26.04
CA LYS A 59 -24.55 51.29 -27.00
C LYS A 59 -25.85 51.88 -26.46
N GLU A 60 -26.18 51.61 -25.21
CA GLU A 60 -27.36 52.17 -24.53
C GLU A 60 -27.30 53.71 -24.49
N ALA A 61 -26.15 54.27 -24.12
CA ALA A 61 -25.94 55.73 -24.09
C ALA A 61 -26.06 56.42 -25.47
N LEU A 62 -25.96 55.65 -26.56
CA LEU A 62 -26.10 56.13 -27.94
C LEU A 62 -27.44 55.78 -28.58
N GLU A 63 -28.38 55.21 -27.81
CA GLU A 63 -29.70 54.77 -28.30
C GLU A 63 -29.63 53.81 -29.50
N LEU A 64 -28.54 53.05 -29.63
CA LEU A 64 -28.38 52.06 -30.68
C LEU A 64 -29.27 50.85 -30.36
N GLN A 65 -30.37 50.67 -31.09
CA GLN A 65 -31.30 49.54 -30.92
C GLN A 65 -30.55 48.19 -30.92
N GLU A 66 -30.82 47.37 -29.90
CA GLU A 66 -30.32 46.01 -29.81
C GLU A 66 -31.02 45.11 -30.83
N THR A 67 -30.40 44.91 -31.99
CA THR A 67 -30.80 43.85 -32.91
C THR A 67 -30.34 42.50 -32.36
N GLY A 68 -31.08 41.93 -31.41
CA GLY A 68 -31.31 40.50 -31.12
C GLY A 68 -30.14 39.49 -31.07
N GLY A 69 -28.89 39.91 -31.19
CA GLY A 69 -27.72 39.02 -31.34
C GLY A 69 -26.77 38.97 -30.14
N SER A 70 -26.96 39.81 -29.13
CA SER A 70 -26.05 39.93 -27.98
C SER A 70 -26.20 38.81 -26.95
N THR A 71 -27.39 38.20 -26.84
CA THR A 71 -27.74 37.25 -25.77
C THR A 71 -26.99 35.91 -25.86
N LEU A 72 -26.80 35.38 -27.06
CA LEU A 72 -26.17 34.07 -27.27
C LEU A 72 -24.72 34.00 -26.81
N GLY A 73 -23.97 35.09 -26.97
CA GLY A 73 -22.58 35.13 -26.52
C GLY A 73 -22.46 35.46 -25.04
N GLU A 74 -23.43 36.18 -24.46
CA GLU A 74 -23.52 36.47 -23.03
C GLU A 74 -23.88 35.21 -22.23
N ASP A 75 -24.83 34.41 -22.74
CA ASP A 75 -25.20 33.11 -22.18
C ASP A 75 -24.00 32.16 -22.16
N ARG A 76 -23.24 32.08 -23.26
CA ARG A 76 -22.03 31.23 -23.33
C ARG A 76 -20.92 31.68 -22.38
N LEU A 77 -20.75 32.99 -22.21
CA LEU A 77 -19.77 33.54 -21.27
C LEU A 77 -20.17 33.22 -19.82
N THR A 78 -21.46 33.30 -19.52
CA THR A 78 -22.02 32.96 -18.20
C THR A 78 -21.81 31.48 -17.90
N VAL A 79 -22.13 30.59 -18.84
CA VAL A 79 -21.87 29.14 -18.71
C VAL A 79 -20.38 28.85 -18.48
N ALA A 80 -19.49 29.48 -19.26
CA ALA A 80 -18.05 29.29 -19.09
C ALA A 80 -17.56 29.77 -17.70
N PHE A 81 -18.14 30.85 -17.18
CA PHE A 81 -17.82 31.35 -15.84
C PHE A 81 -18.32 30.40 -14.75
N GLU A 82 -19.52 29.85 -14.89
CA GLU A 82 -20.05 28.82 -13.99
C GLU A 82 -19.20 27.55 -14.01
N GLU A 83 -18.83 27.04 -15.20
CA GLU A 83 -17.91 25.91 -15.34
C GLU A 83 -16.55 26.18 -14.68
N LEU A 84 -16.02 27.39 -14.82
CA LEU A 84 -14.75 27.78 -14.21
C LEU A 84 -14.83 27.78 -12.69
N GLN A 85 -15.90 28.34 -12.11
CA GLN A 85 -16.11 28.34 -10.67
C GLN A 85 -16.31 26.91 -10.13
N ASP A 86 -17.02 26.06 -10.87
CA ASP A 86 -17.15 24.65 -10.54
C ASP A 86 -15.80 23.93 -10.57
N LEU A 87 -15.01 24.09 -11.64
CA LEU A 87 -13.67 23.49 -11.74
C LEU A 87 -12.73 23.97 -10.64
N LYS A 88 -12.75 25.25 -10.28
CA LYS A 88 -12.01 25.77 -9.12
C LYS A 88 -12.46 25.10 -7.83
N GLY A 89 -13.77 24.92 -7.64
CA GLY A 89 -14.33 24.19 -6.51
C GLY A 89 -13.84 22.74 -6.46
N VAL A 90 -13.87 22.01 -7.59
CA VAL A 90 -13.36 20.64 -7.70
C VAL A 90 -11.89 20.59 -7.29
N TRP A 91 -11.04 21.38 -7.95
CA TRP A 91 -9.61 21.34 -7.72
C TRP A 91 -9.21 21.82 -6.33
N GLY A 92 -9.96 22.76 -5.73
CA GLY A 92 -9.79 23.17 -4.34
C GLY A 92 -10.10 22.05 -3.35
N GLU A 93 -11.18 21.29 -3.55
CA GLU A 93 -11.48 20.11 -2.71
C GLU A 93 -10.52 18.95 -2.96
N LEU A 94 -10.11 18.75 -4.21
CA LEU A 94 -9.11 17.73 -4.56
C LEU A 94 -7.73 18.08 -3.98
N SER A 95 -7.36 19.36 -3.86
CA SER A 95 -6.08 19.78 -3.25
C SER A 95 -5.89 19.16 -1.86
N LYS A 96 -6.91 19.26 -1.01
CA LYS A 96 -6.90 18.67 0.35
C LYS A 96 -6.70 17.15 0.33
N THR A 97 -7.26 16.49 -0.69
CA THR A 97 -7.11 15.03 -0.85
C THR A 97 -5.70 14.69 -1.34
N TRP A 98 -5.16 15.46 -2.27
CA TRP A 98 -3.81 15.30 -2.79
C TRP A 98 -2.74 15.55 -1.72
N GLU A 99 -2.88 16.60 -0.91
CA GLU A 99 -2.01 16.87 0.24
C GLU A 99 -1.96 15.66 1.18
N GLN A 100 -3.12 15.09 1.52
CA GLN A 100 -3.17 13.88 2.36
C GLN A 100 -2.58 12.65 1.67
N ILE A 101 -2.73 12.50 0.34
CA ILE A 101 -2.07 11.42 -0.42
C ILE A 101 -0.56 11.61 -0.40
N ASP A 102 -0.06 12.82 -0.59
CA ASP A 102 1.37 13.12 -0.57
C ASP A 102 1.95 12.92 0.83
N GLU A 103 1.24 13.34 1.89
CA GLU A 103 1.60 13.00 3.28
C GLU A 103 1.68 11.48 3.52
N LEU A 104 0.78 10.69 2.92
CA LEU A 104 0.85 9.24 3.00
C LEU A 104 2.09 8.71 2.29
N LYS A 105 2.43 9.25 1.12
CA LYS A 105 3.61 8.84 0.34
C LYS A 105 4.91 9.15 1.05
N GLU A 106 5.00 10.30 1.72
CA GLU A 106 6.19 10.73 2.47
C GLU A 106 6.41 9.94 3.76
N LYS A 107 5.43 9.16 4.23
CA LYS A 107 5.60 8.35 5.45
C LYS A 107 6.76 7.36 5.29
N PRO A 108 7.71 7.35 6.24
CA PRO A 108 8.77 6.34 6.26
C PRO A 108 8.16 4.95 6.36
N TRP A 109 8.63 4.02 5.51
CA TRP A 109 8.15 2.66 5.39
C TRP A 109 8.11 1.95 6.74
N LEU A 110 9.15 2.14 7.56
CA LEU A 110 9.24 1.56 8.90
C LEU A 110 8.06 1.98 9.80
N SER A 111 7.57 3.21 9.68
CA SER A 111 6.45 3.75 10.47
C SER A 111 5.06 3.35 9.96
N VAL A 112 4.96 2.85 8.72
CA VAL A 112 3.69 2.51 8.10
C VAL A 112 2.99 1.41 8.89
N GLN A 113 1.71 1.62 9.20
CA GLN A 113 0.84 0.62 9.80
C GLN A 113 -0.26 0.26 8.80
N PRO A 114 -0.23 -0.93 8.17
CA PRO A 114 -1.13 -1.26 7.06
C PRO A 114 -2.63 -1.14 7.39
N ARG A 115 -3.04 -1.46 8.62
CA ARG A 115 -4.43 -1.31 9.06
C ARG A 115 -4.86 0.17 9.11
N LYS A 116 -4.00 1.05 9.65
CA LYS A 116 -4.27 2.49 9.71
C LYS A 116 -4.21 3.11 8.31
N LEU A 117 -3.24 2.70 7.49
CA LEU A 117 -3.15 3.11 6.09
C LEU A 117 -4.45 2.81 5.34
N ARG A 118 -4.98 1.59 5.49
CA ARG A 118 -6.26 1.21 4.88
C ARG A 118 -7.41 2.11 5.34
N GLN A 119 -7.52 2.35 6.64
CA GLN A 119 -8.56 3.25 7.20
C GLN A 119 -8.42 4.68 6.66
N GLN A 120 -7.20 5.19 6.53
CA GLN A 120 -6.94 6.52 5.96
C GLN A 120 -7.36 6.59 4.48
N LEU A 121 -7.00 5.58 3.69
CA LEU A 121 -7.40 5.51 2.27
C LEU A 121 -8.91 5.37 2.08
N ASP A 122 -9.58 4.52 2.88
CA ASP A 122 -11.04 4.38 2.85
C ASP A 122 -11.73 5.70 3.30
N GLY A 123 -11.16 6.40 4.28
CA GLY A 123 -11.59 7.73 4.73
C GLY A 123 -11.52 8.76 3.61
N LEU A 124 -10.37 8.86 2.91
CA LEU A 124 -10.20 9.73 1.75
C LEU A 124 -11.19 9.41 0.63
N LEU A 125 -11.41 8.12 0.35
CA LEU A 125 -12.37 7.69 -0.67
C LEU A 125 -13.81 8.06 -0.30
N ASN A 126 -14.17 8.05 0.98
CA ASN A 126 -15.49 8.46 1.44
C ASN A 126 -15.67 9.99 1.39
N GLN A 127 -14.67 10.76 1.83
CA GLN A 127 -14.66 12.23 1.67
C GLN A 127 -14.87 12.62 0.20
N LEU A 128 -14.21 11.90 -0.70
CA LEU A 128 -14.37 12.10 -2.14
C LEU A 128 -15.82 11.83 -2.59
N LYS A 129 -16.47 10.77 -2.10
CA LYS A 129 -17.87 10.44 -2.46
C LYS A 129 -18.90 11.47 -1.98
N ASP A 130 -18.61 12.16 -0.88
CA ASP A 130 -19.49 13.17 -0.28
C ASP A 130 -19.50 14.49 -1.08
N LEU A 131 -18.62 14.63 -2.08
CA LEU A 131 -18.61 15.78 -2.96
C LEU A 131 -19.92 15.89 -3.78
N PRO A 132 -20.40 17.13 -4.03
CA PRO A 132 -21.61 17.37 -4.84
C PRO A 132 -21.59 16.66 -6.19
N ALA A 133 -22.74 16.18 -6.66
CA ALA A 133 -22.86 15.42 -7.91
C ALA A 133 -22.26 16.14 -9.14
N ARG A 134 -22.37 17.47 -9.21
CA ARG A 134 -21.75 18.30 -10.26
C ARG A 134 -20.23 18.13 -10.32
N LEU A 135 -19.55 18.04 -9.17
CA LEU A 135 -18.09 17.95 -9.08
C LEU A 135 -17.59 16.54 -9.45
N ARG A 136 -18.46 15.52 -9.32
CA ARG A 136 -18.12 14.11 -9.60
C ARG A 136 -18.15 13.76 -11.09
N GLN A 137 -18.62 14.66 -11.95
CA GLN A 137 -18.68 14.46 -13.40
C GLN A 137 -17.32 14.71 -14.08
N TYR A 138 -16.41 15.40 -13.39
CA TYR A 138 -15.11 15.77 -13.94
C TYR A 138 -14.13 14.59 -13.94
N SER A 139 -13.30 14.50 -14.98
CA SER A 139 -12.26 13.46 -15.09
C SER A 139 -11.19 13.54 -14.01
N SER A 140 -10.94 14.72 -13.43
CA SER A 140 -10.06 14.91 -12.28
C SER A 140 -10.53 14.15 -11.05
N TYR A 141 -11.83 14.18 -10.76
CA TYR A 141 -12.46 13.40 -9.70
C TYR A 141 -12.27 11.89 -9.93
N GLU A 142 -12.60 11.40 -11.13
CA GLU A 142 -12.54 9.96 -11.43
C GLU A 142 -11.11 9.43 -11.40
N TYR A 143 -10.11 10.26 -11.77
CA TYR A 143 -8.70 9.91 -11.65
C TYR A 143 -8.28 9.70 -10.20
N VAL A 144 -8.54 10.67 -9.31
CA VAL A 144 -8.17 10.56 -7.88
C VAL A 144 -8.87 9.39 -7.23
N LYS A 145 -10.15 9.16 -7.56
CA LYS A 145 -10.91 8.00 -7.12
C LYS A 145 -10.25 6.69 -7.53
N LYS A 146 -9.85 6.54 -8.80
CA LYS A 146 -9.14 5.35 -9.29
C LYS A 146 -7.79 5.17 -8.62
N LEU A 147 -7.05 6.26 -8.39
CA LEU A 147 -5.77 6.24 -7.69
C LEU A 147 -5.93 5.68 -6.27
N LEU A 148 -6.88 6.22 -5.49
CA LEU A 148 -7.19 5.73 -4.14
C LEU A 148 -7.63 4.26 -4.16
N GLN A 149 -8.51 3.87 -5.10
CA GLN A 149 -8.93 2.48 -5.27
C GLN A 149 -7.76 1.55 -5.60
N GLY A 150 -6.79 2.01 -6.39
CA GLY A 150 -5.54 1.31 -6.67
C GLY A 150 -4.75 1.04 -5.39
N TYR A 151 -4.51 2.07 -4.58
CA TYR A 151 -3.80 1.94 -3.29
C TYR A 151 -4.53 1.02 -2.32
N ILE A 152 -5.87 1.12 -2.26
CA ILE A 152 -6.73 0.24 -1.46
C ILE A 152 -6.59 -1.22 -1.91
N LYS A 153 -6.56 -1.48 -3.23
CA LYS A 153 -6.45 -2.83 -3.81
C LYS A 153 -5.12 -3.49 -3.45
N VAL A 154 -4.01 -2.75 -3.53
CA VAL A 154 -2.66 -3.27 -3.20
C VAL A 154 -2.36 -3.29 -1.71
N ASN A 155 -3.26 -2.77 -0.87
CA ASN A 155 -3.02 -2.72 0.57
C ASN A 155 -2.75 -4.09 1.20
N MET A 156 -3.32 -5.18 0.66
CA MET A 156 -3.01 -6.53 1.16
C MET A 156 -1.54 -6.90 0.92
N THR A 157 -0.99 -6.56 -0.25
CA THR A 157 0.44 -6.72 -0.54
C THR A 157 1.30 -5.89 0.40
N ILE A 158 0.86 -4.68 0.78
CA ILE A 158 1.54 -3.87 1.79
C ILE A 158 1.54 -4.55 3.17
N VAL A 159 0.41 -5.18 3.56
CA VAL A 159 0.34 -5.97 4.81
C VAL A 159 1.38 -7.09 4.79
N GLU A 160 1.45 -7.83 3.69
CA GLU A 160 2.38 -8.95 3.53
C GLU A 160 3.84 -8.50 3.50
N LEU A 161 4.16 -7.43 2.76
CA LEU A 161 5.51 -6.84 2.72
C LEU A 161 5.95 -6.29 4.09
N LYS A 162 5.00 -5.94 4.97
CA LYS A 162 5.26 -5.51 6.34
C LYS A 162 5.37 -6.65 7.35
N SER A 163 5.15 -7.89 6.93
CA SER A 163 5.30 -9.07 7.80
C SER A 163 6.75 -9.26 8.23
N ASP A 164 6.95 -9.74 9.46
CA ASP A 164 8.26 -10.14 10.00
C ASP A 164 8.88 -11.34 9.27
N ALA A 165 8.12 -12.00 8.39
CA ALA A 165 8.61 -13.00 7.45
C ALA A 165 9.66 -12.42 6.50
N LEU A 166 9.53 -11.16 6.08
CA LEU A 166 10.49 -10.53 5.20
C LEU A 166 11.74 -10.11 5.97
N LYS A 167 12.86 -10.77 5.68
CA LYS A 167 14.19 -10.42 6.17
C LYS A 167 14.96 -9.66 5.09
N GLU A 168 16.11 -9.10 5.44
CA GLU A 168 16.96 -8.32 4.53
C GLU A 168 17.28 -9.04 3.21
N ARG A 169 17.48 -10.37 3.25
CA ARG A 169 17.69 -11.21 2.05
C ARG A 169 16.52 -11.14 1.05
N HIS A 170 15.29 -11.14 1.54
CA HIS A 170 14.07 -11.05 0.71
C HIS A 170 13.97 -9.67 0.08
N TRP A 171 14.26 -8.62 0.84
CA TRP A 171 14.32 -7.25 0.33
C TRP A 171 15.41 -7.06 -0.74
N LYS A 172 16.59 -7.66 -0.56
CA LYS A 172 17.66 -7.68 -1.58
C LYS A 172 17.21 -8.36 -2.88
N GLN A 173 16.52 -9.50 -2.76
CA GLN A 173 15.96 -10.19 -3.92
C GLN A 173 14.89 -9.34 -4.62
N LEU A 174 13.99 -8.72 -3.85
CA LEU A 174 12.93 -7.86 -4.37
C LEU A 174 13.50 -6.67 -5.14
N MET A 175 14.49 -5.98 -4.56
CA MET A 175 15.21 -4.88 -5.21
C MET A 175 15.86 -5.31 -6.52
N LYS A 176 16.48 -6.49 -6.56
CA LYS A 176 17.12 -7.03 -7.75
C LYS A 176 16.12 -7.34 -8.87
N GLU A 177 15.03 -8.04 -8.56
CA GLU A 177 14.02 -8.42 -9.55
C GLU A 177 13.24 -7.21 -10.09
N LEU A 178 12.93 -6.25 -9.22
CA LEU A 178 12.23 -5.01 -9.58
C LEU A 178 13.14 -3.93 -10.15
N ARG A 179 14.47 -4.16 -10.14
CA ARG A 179 15.51 -3.23 -10.61
C ARG A 179 15.43 -1.86 -9.92
N VAL A 180 15.22 -1.89 -8.61
CA VAL A 180 15.18 -0.71 -7.75
C VAL A 180 16.29 -0.75 -6.72
N SER A 181 16.72 0.43 -6.26
CA SER A 181 17.73 0.57 -5.22
C SER A 181 17.11 1.26 -4.02
N TRP A 182 16.74 0.49 -3.00
CA TRP A 182 16.15 1.01 -1.78
C TRP A 182 17.10 0.87 -0.60
N VAL A 183 17.07 1.88 0.27
CA VAL A 183 17.66 1.80 1.60
C VAL A 183 16.49 1.70 2.57
N LEU A 184 16.33 0.57 3.27
CA LEU A 184 15.14 0.30 4.08
C LEU A 184 14.90 1.33 5.20
N SER A 185 15.95 2.00 5.69
CA SER A 185 15.83 3.07 6.69
C SER A 185 15.15 4.33 6.12
N ASP A 186 15.35 4.59 4.84
CA ASP A 186 14.96 5.83 4.16
C ASP A 186 13.81 5.58 3.17
N LEU A 187 13.40 4.32 3.00
CA LEU A 187 12.32 3.91 2.13
C LEU A 187 11.02 4.58 2.56
N SER A 188 10.32 5.24 1.63
CA SER A 188 9.00 5.82 1.88
C SER A 188 7.88 4.94 1.31
N LEU A 189 6.64 5.12 1.77
CA LEU A 189 5.49 4.42 1.21
C LEU A 189 5.28 4.76 -0.28
N GLY A 190 5.55 6.01 -0.66
CA GLY A 190 5.47 6.47 -2.05
C GLY A 190 6.37 5.65 -2.96
N GLN A 191 7.64 5.45 -2.58
CA GLN A 191 8.60 4.65 -3.34
C GLN A 191 8.15 3.19 -3.52
N VAL A 192 7.43 2.63 -2.53
CA VAL A 192 6.84 1.28 -2.63
C VAL A 192 5.62 1.24 -3.53
N TRP A 193 4.84 2.33 -3.63
CA TRP A 193 3.75 2.42 -4.60
C TRP A 193 4.23 2.69 -6.03
N ASP A 194 5.34 3.42 -6.20
CA ASP A 194 5.86 3.83 -7.51
C ASP A 194 6.35 2.65 -8.36
N ILE A 195 6.67 1.52 -7.74
CA ILE A 195 6.99 0.27 -8.46
C ILE A 195 5.78 -0.43 -9.05
N ASP A 196 4.57 0.13 -8.93
CA ASP A 196 3.33 -0.46 -9.44
C ASP A 196 3.17 -1.93 -8.99
N LEU A 197 2.80 -2.09 -7.71
CA LEU A 197 2.61 -3.40 -7.07
C LEU A 197 1.61 -4.30 -7.81
N LEU A 198 0.68 -3.73 -8.60
CA LEU A 198 -0.26 -4.52 -9.42
C LEU A 198 0.44 -5.12 -10.62
N ARG A 199 1.25 -4.32 -11.33
CA ARG A 199 1.99 -4.80 -12.50
C ARG A 199 3.06 -5.83 -12.12
N ASN A 200 3.67 -5.66 -10.95
CA ASN A 200 4.74 -6.54 -10.45
C ASN A 200 4.25 -7.56 -9.41
N GLU A 201 2.94 -7.82 -9.37
CA GLU A 201 2.30 -8.65 -8.35
C GLU A 201 2.91 -10.06 -8.25
N GLU A 202 3.16 -10.72 -9.38
CA GLU A 202 3.75 -12.07 -9.42
C GLU A 202 5.13 -12.14 -8.78
N ILE A 203 6.00 -11.15 -9.06
CA ILE A 203 7.35 -11.07 -8.51
C ILE A 203 7.27 -10.87 -6.99
N VAL A 204 6.45 -9.90 -6.56
CA VAL A 204 6.29 -9.54 -5.16
C VAL A 204 5.73 -10.72 -4.36
N LYS A 205 4.66 -11.35 -4.86
CA LYS A 205 4.04 -12.53 -4.22
C LYS A 205 4.96 -13.73 -4.19
N GLY A 206 5.74 -13.98 -5.24
CA GLY A 206 6.72 -15.07 -5.25
C GLY A 206 7.74 -14.94 -4.10
N ILE A 207 8.24 -13.73 -3.86
CA ILE A 207 9.21 -13.46 -2.78
C ILE A 207 8.53 -13.54 -1.41
N ILE A 208 7.30 -13.02 -1.28
CA ILE A 208 6.52 -13.13 -0.04
C ILE A 208 6.26 -14.60 0.31
N LEU A 209 5.92 -15.43 -0.68
CA LEU A 209 5.67 -16.86 -0.48
C LEU A 209 6.92 -17.58 0.06
N VAL A 210 8.09 -17.29 -0.52
CA VAL A 210 9.37 -17.81 -0.02
C VAL A 210 9.60 -17.34 1.42
N ALA A 211 9.41 -16.05 1.70
CA ALA A 211 9.60 -15.49 3.03
C ALA A 211 8.68 -16.13 4.09
N GLN A 212 7.41 -16.35 3.76
CA GLN A 212 6.44 -17.00 4.64
C GLN A 212 6.79 -18.47 4.88
N GLY A 213 7.19 -19.18 3.81
CA GLY A 213 7.66 -20.56 3.91
C GLY A 213 8.89 -20.68 4.81
N GLU A 214 9.84 -19.76 4.68
CA GLU A 214 11.01 -19.70 5.56
C GLU A 214 10.65 -19.37 7.01
N MET A 215 9.72 -18.45 7.25
CA MET A 215 9.27 -18.11 8.61
C MET A 215 8.62 -19.32 9.31
N ALA A 216 7.83 -20.11 8.59
CA ALA A 216 7.23 -21.32 9.15
C ALA A 216 8.29 -22.34 9.58
N LEU A 217 9.37 -22.47 8.81
CA LEU A 217 10.51 -23.32 9.14
C LEU A 217 11.31 -22.79 10.34
N GLU A 218 11.51 -21.47 10.41
CA GLU A 218 12.16 -20.79 11.53
C GLU A 218 11.38 -20.99 12.84
N GLU A 219 10.06 -20.80 12.81
CA GLU A 219 9.18 -21.03 13.96
C GLU A 219 9.19 -22.50 14.40
N PHE A 220 9.16 -23.44 13.46
CA PHE A 220 9.24 -24.86 13.75
C PHE A 220 10.56 -25.23 14.47
N LEU A 221 11.71 -24.80 13.95
CA LEU A 221 13.00 -25.05 14.60
C LEU A 221 13.10 -24.39 15.97
N LYS A 222 12.52 -23.19 16.12
CA LYS A 222 12.42 -22.52 17.42
C LYS A 222 11.61 -23.35 18.43
N GLN A 223 10.48 -23.91 18.03
CA GLN A 223 9.68 -24.79 18.90
C GLN A 223 10.43 -26.06 19.31
N VAL A 224 11.13 -26.70 18.37
CA VAL A 224 11.99 -27.86 18.67
C VAL A 224 13.03 -27.46 19.71
N ARG A 225 13.74 -26.35 19.47
CA ARG A 225 14.76 -25.81 20.38
C ARG A 225 14.20 -25.58 21.78
N GLU A 226 13.13 -24.82 21.89
CA GLU A 226 12.51 -24.48 23.17
C GLU A 226 12.03 -25.74 23.90
N SER A 227 11.45 -26.69 23.17
CA SER A 227 10.99 -27.94 23.73
C SER A 227 12.11 -28.77 24.36
N TRP A 228 13.32 -28.78 23.79
CA TRP A 228 14.45 -29.56 24.32
C TRP A 228 15.28 -28.81 25.35
N GLN A 229 15.33 -27.47 25.28
CA GLN A 229 15.99 -26.65 26.30
C GLN A 229 15.22 -26.63 27.61
N THR A 230 13.90 -26.70 27.56
CA THR A 230 13.02 -26.66 28.74
C THR A 230 12.59 -28.04 29.24
N TYR A 231 12.93 -29.11 28.50
CA TYR A 231 12.51 -30.46 28.85
C TYR A 231 13.11 -30.90 30.18
N GLN A 232 12.26 -31.33 31.11
CA GLN A 232 12.65 -31.91 32.38
C GLN A 232 12.31 -33.39 32.39
N LEU A 233 13.31 -34.22 32.71
CA LEU A 233 13.09 -35.65 32.92
C LEU A 233 12.25 -35.84 34.18
N ASP A 234 11.16 -36.60 34.06
CA ASP A 234 10.37 -37.00 35.22
C ASP A 234 11.13 -38.09 36.00
N LEU A 235 11.41 -37.82 37.27
CA LEU A 235 12.26 -38.65 38.12
C LEU A 235 11.49 -39.13 39.34
N VAL A 236 11.41 -40.44 39.53
CA VAL A 236 10.76 -41.09 40.68
C VAL A 236 11.81 -41.71 41.60
N ASN A 237 11.66 -41.50 42.90
CA ASN A 237 12.52 -42.10 43.91
C ASN A 237 12.27 -43.62 44.04
N TYR A 238 13.31 -44.43 43.90
CA TYR A 238 13.24 -45.87 44.05
C TYR A 238 13.94 -46.31 45.34
N GLN A 239 13.15 -46.81 46.30
CA GLN A 239 13.60 -47.35 47.58
C GLN A 239 14.58 -46.45 48.38
N ASN A 240 14.50 -45.12 48.23
CA ASN A 240 15.46 -44.16 48.80
C ASN A 240 16.94 -44.38 48.40
N LYS A 241 17.21 -45.19 47.37
CA LYS A 241 18.56 -45.46 46.86
C LYS A 241 18.93 -44.50 45.73
N CYS A 242 18.05 -44.34 44.74
CA CYS A 242 18.28 -43.47 43.60
C CYS A 242 16.98 -42.97 42.96
N LYS A 243 17.10 -42.00 42.04
CA LYS A 243 16.00 -41.52 41.21
C LYS A 243 16.02 -42.21 39.85
N LEU A 244 14.88 -42.75 39.43
CA LEU A 244 14.67 -43.41 38.15
C LEU A 244 13.86 -42.54 37.21
N ILE A 245 14.15 -42.59 35.91
CA ILE A 245 13.35 -41.89 34.91
C ILE A 245 12.02 -42.62 34.73
N ARG A 246 10.92 -41.87 34.74
CA ARG A 246 9.56 -42.31 34.42
C ARG A 246 9.13 -41.71 33.07
N GLY A 247 8.12 -42.32 32.44
CA GLY A 247 7.51 -41.75 31.22
C GLY A 247 8.34 -41.96 29.96
N TRP A 248 9.08 -43.07 29.87
CA TRP A 248 9.91 -43.40 28.72
C TRP A 248 9.14 -43.40 27.40
N ASP A 249 7.91 -43.91 27.38
CA ASP A 249 7.10 -43.96 26.16
C ASP A 249 6.84 -42.55 25.60
N ASP A 250 6.42 -41.61 26.45
CA ASP A 250 6.18 -40.22 26.06
C ASP A 250 7.47 -39.52 25.60
N LEU A 251 8.59 -39.79 26.29
CA LEU A 251 9.91 -39.28 25.92
C LEU A 251 10.32 -39.76 24.52
N PHE A 252 10.26 -41.07 24.26
CA PHE A 252 10.61 -41.64 22.96
C PHE A 252 9.67 -41.19 21.85
N ASN A 253 8.36 -41.11 22.12
CA ASN A 253 7.39 -40.59 21.16
C ASN A 253 7.74 -39.17 20.75
N LYS A 254 8.06 -38.31 21.72
CA LYS A 254 8.46 -36.92 21.47
C LYS A 254 9.77 -36.78 20.70
N VAL A 255 10.81 -37.57 21.06
CA VAL A 255 12.08 -37.59 20.30
C VAL A 255 11.82 -38.01 18.84
N LYS A 256 11.11 -39.12 18.63
CA LYS A 256 10.84 -39.67 17.29
C LYS A 256 9.98 -38.73 16.45
N GLU A 257 8.97 -38.11 17.05
CA GLU A 257 8.16 -37.09 16.38
C GLU A 257 9.03 -35.93 15.90
N HIS A 258 9.87 -35.35 16.76
CA HIS A 258 10.75 -34.25 16.36
C HIS A 258 11.82 -34.67 15.33
N ILE A 259 12.36 -35.90 15.41
CA ILE A 259 13.25 -36.44 14.37
C ILE A 259 12.51 -36.51 13.02
N ASN A 260 11.31 -37.09 13.00
CA ASN A 260 10.50 -37.22 11.78
C ASN A 260 10.13 -35.84 11.21
N SER A 261 9.79 -34.88 12.06
CA SER A 261 9.43 -33.53 11.63
C SER A 261 10.62 -32.75 11.08
N VAL A 262 11.81 -32.88 11.69
CA VAL A 262 13.05 -32.31 11.14
C VAL A 262 13.45 -33.00 9.83
N ALA A 263 13.23 -34.31 9.70
CA ALA A 263 13.44 -35.02 8.43
C ALA A 263 12.47 -34.54 7.34
N ALA A 264 11.19 -34.35 7.66
CA ALA A 264 10.18 -33.82 6.75
C ALA A 264 10.50 -32.38 6.32
N MET A 265 11.08 -31.57 7.21
CA MET A 265 11.54 -30.21 6.93
C MET A 265 12.48 -30.13 5.72
N LYS A 266 13.34 -31.14 5.53
CA LYS A 266 14.29 -31.23 4.40
C LYS A 266 13.61 -31.32 3.03
N LEU A 267 12.35 -31.75 3.01
CA LEU A 267 11.55 -31.84 1.77
C LEU A 267 10.96 -30.49 1.38
N SER A 268 11.03 -29.49 2.27
CA SER A 268 10.52 -28.14 1.99
C SER A 268 11.41 -27.42 0.98
N PRO A 269 10.84 -26.74 -0.03
CA PRO A 269 11.63 -25.93 -0.96
C PRO A 269 12.34 -24.75 -0.29
N TYR A 270 11.91 -24.37 0.92
CA TYR A 270 12.47 -23.25 1.70
C TYR A 270 13.56 -23.68 2.68
N TYR A 271 13.97 -24.95 2.65
CA TYR A 271 14.89 -25.55 3.62
C TYR A 271 16.31 -24.96 3.60
N LYS A 272 16.78 -24.51 2.42
CA LYS A 272 18.19 -24.20 2.17
C LYS A 272 18.82 -23.22 3.18
N VAL A 273 18.06 -22.23 3.65
CA VAL A 273 18.57 -21.22 4.61
C VAL A 273 18.75 -21.81 6.02
N PHE A 274 18.05 -22.91 6.33
CA PHE A 274 18.04 -23.55 7.64
C PHE A 274 18.78 -24.89 7.67
N GLU A 275 19.47 -25.23 6.58
CA GLU A 275 20.11 -26.54 6.40
C GLU A 275 21.07 -26.88 7.55
N GLU A 276 21.99 -25.97 7.86
CA GLU A 276 22.99 -26.16 8.92
C GLU A 276 22.35 -26.33 10.30
N GLU A 277 21.35 -25.50 10.63
CA GLU A 277 20.67 -25.57 11.92
C GLU A 277 19.85 -26.86 12.04
N ALA A 278 19.11 -27.23 10.99
CA ALA A 278 18.29 -28.42 10.98
C ALA A 278 19.14 -29.70 11.09
N LEU A 279 20.28 -29.76 10.38
CA LEU A 279 21.23 -30.87 10.51
C LEU A 279 21.78 -30.97 11.94
N THR A 280 22.15 -29.84 12.54
CA THR A 280 22.62 -29.80 13.92
C THR A 280 21.57 -30.33 14.90
N TRP A 281 20.29 -29.98 14.69
CA TRP A 281 19.20 -30.50 15.52
C TRP A 281 18.94 -31.98 15.29
N GLU A 282 18.94 -32.44 14.04
CA GLU A 282 18.81 -33.86 13.71
C GLU A 282 19.88 -34.70 14.42
N GLU A 283 21.15 -34.28 14.36
CA GLU A 283 22.25 -34.98 15.07
C GLU A 283 22.04 -35.01 16.58
N LYS A 284 21.65 -33.87 17.19
CA LYS A 284 21.36 -33.78 18.63
C LYS A 284 20.21 -34.71 19.02
N LEU A 285 19.12 -34.73 18.26
CA LEU A 285 17.96 -35.57 18.55
C LEU A 285 18.27 -37.05 18.40
N ASN A 286 19.00 -37.44 17.36
CA ASN A 286 19.45 -38.83 17.19
C ASN A 286 20.38 -39.27 18.31
N ARG A 287 21.29 -38.38 18.75
CA ARG A 287 22.16 -38.65 19.90
C ARG A 287 21.37 -38.80 21.20
N ILE A 288 20.38 -37.94 21.43
CA ILE A 288 19.47 -38.03 22.58
C ILE A 288 18.71 -39.38 22.55
N ASN A 289 18.18 -39.76 21.38
CA ASN A 289 17.47 -41.03 21.22
C ASN A 289 18.37 -42.23 21.59
N ALA A 290 19.58 -42.29 21.03
CA ALA A 290 20.52 -43.37 21.29
C ALA A 290 20.97 -43.42 22.77
N LEU A 291 21.16 -42.26 23.40
CA LEU A 291 21.47 -42.20 24.84
C LEU A 291 20.32 -42.74 25.69
N PHE A 292 19.08 -42.39 25.35
CA PHE A 292 17.90 -42.89 26.06
C PHE A 292 17.66 -44.38 25.86
N ASP A 293 17.93 -44.93 24.67
CA ASP A 293 17.86 -46.38 24.40
C ASP A 293 18.83 -47.18 25.30
N VAL A 294 20.05 -46.69 25.50
CA VAL A 294 21.01 -47.32 26.42
C VAL A 294 20.56 -47.13 27.88
N TRP A 295 20.10 -45.94 28.23
CA TRP A 295 19.74 -45.60 29.61
C TRP A 295 18.54 -46.39 30.13
N ILE A 296 17.50 -46.60 29.32
CA ILE A 296 16.35 -47.42 29.70
C ILE A 296 16.74 -48.89 29.92
N ASP A 297 17.63 -49.44 29.09
CA ASP A 297 18.13 -50.82 29.24
C ASP A 297 18.96 -50.97 30.52
N VAL A 298 19.87 -50.02 30.79
CA VAL A 298 20.64 -49.97 32.04
C VAL A 298 19.72 -49.86 33.25
N GLN A 299 18.74 -48.94 33.22
CA GLN A 299 17.77 -48.76 34.29
C GLN A 299 16.97 -50.05 34.53
N ARG A 300 16.51 -50.72 33.47
CA ARG A 300 15.76 -51.99 33.57
C ARG A 300 16.60 -53.09 34.21
N ARG A 301 17.85 -53.28 33.77
CA ARG A 301 18.76 -54.30 34.32
C ARG A 301 19.12 -54.01 35.78
N TRP A 302 19.36 -52.73 36.12
CA TRP A 302 19.67 -52.32 37.49
C TRP A 302 18.49 -52.58 38.42
N VAL A 303 17.27 -52.21 38.03
CA VAL A 303 16.05 -52.50 38.82
C VAL A 303 15.84 -54.01 39.00
N TYR A 304 16.13 -54.81 37.97
CA TYR A 304 16.02 -56.27 38.06
C TYR A 304 17.04 -56.91 39.01
N LEU A 305 18.24 -56.33 39.16
CA LEU A 305 19.26 -56.83 40.08
C LEU A 305 19.05 -56.38 41.53
N GLU A 306 18.45 -55.21 41.74
CA GLU A 306 18.21 -54.61 43.06
C GLU A 306 16.86 -54.96 43.69
N GLY A 307 15.90 -55.42 42.88
CA GLY A 307 14.57 -55.86 43.31
C GLY A 307 14.53 -57.32 43.70
#